data_AF-A0A314UDT5-F1
#
_entry.id   AF-A0A314UDT5-F1
#
_cell.length_a   1.000
_cell.length_b   1.000
_cell.length_c   1.000
_cell.angle_alpha   90.00
_cell.angle_beta   90.00
_cell.angle_gamma   90.00
#
_symmetry.space_group_name_H-M   'P 1'
#
loop_
_entity.id
_entity.type
_entity.pdbx_description
1 polymer ?
#
loop_
_entity_poly.entity_id
_entity_poly.type
_entity_poly.pdbx_seq_one_letter_code
_entity_poly.pdbx_strand_id
1 'polypeptide(L)'
;MVSDVAASGSIEDRTCSKFNAAQVVYNSTNLFFGNSPRDLFTFSVVSQSSTMTVIPQISINDGNLVVQGKTILTGVPDNIVLTPGTGVGLVAGAFIGATAAQSKSLHIFPIGVLEGLRFMCCFRFKLWWMTQRMGTCGNDVPLETQFMLVESKGDGEGGDEDDSSSPTIYTVFLPLLEGLFRSVLQGNERNEVEVCLESGDSAVQTNQGQCLVYIHAGTNPFEVITQAVKAVEKHMKTFVHREKKKLPSFLDWFGWCTWDAFYTDVTAEGVEQGLKSLSKGGTPPRFLIVDDGWQQIENKDKDTDAVVQEGAQFASRLTGIKENEKFQKNGHNSEQVSGLKHVVDEAKQHQNVKFVYVWPCSSWLLGWSKTSCYRHGTL
;
A
#
# COMPACT_ATOMS: atom_id res chain seq x y z
N MET A 1 2.26 -36.13 -23.09
CA MET A 1 2.98 -36.84 -22.01
C MET A 1 4.16 -36.00 -21.58
N VAL A 2 3.99 -35.19 -20.53
CA VAL A 2 4.98 -34.69 -19.53
C VAL A 2 4.07 -33.97 -18.50
N SER A 3 3.41 -34.69 -17.58
CA SER A 3 3.84 -35.09 -16.23
C SER A 3 3.95 -33.91 -15.25
N ASP A 4 2.84 -33.63 -14.56
CA ASP A 4 2.75 -32.82 -13.34
C ASP A 4 3.50 -33.52 -12.19
N VAL A 5 4.39 -32.78 -11.51
CA VAL A 5 5.00 -33.21 -10.25
C VAL A 5 4.33 -32.45 -9.12
N ALA A 6 3.37 -33.10 -8.46
CA ALA A 6 2.80 -32.68 -7.20
C ALA A 6 3.79 -33.03 -6.07
N ALA A 7 4.35 -32.01 -5.42
CA ALA A 7 5.13 -32.20 -4.19
C ALA A 7 4.17 -32.36 -3.00
N SER A 8 4.07 -33.58 -2.51
CA SER A 8 3.45 -33.92 -1.24
C SER A 8 4.50 -33.81 -0.12
N GLY A 9 4.28 -32.89 0.82
CA GLY A 9 5.09 -32.74 2.03
C GLY A 9 4.24 -33.08 3.25
N SER A 10 4.54 -34.20 3.90
CA SER A 10 3.96 -34.64 5.16
C SER A 10 4.32 -33.70 6.31
N ILE A 11 3.31 -33.29 7.08
CA ILE A 11 3.46 -32.55 8.34
C ILE A 11 3.78 -33.57 9.44
N GLU A 12 5.00 -33.51 9.97
CA GLU A 12 5.38 -34.19 11.22
C GLU A 12 5.02 -33.33 12.44
N ASP A 13 4.48 -34.02 13.43
CA ASP A 13 4.03 -33.56 14.74
C ASP A 13 5.21 -33.11 15.62
N ARG A 14 5.19 -31.86 16.14
CA ARG A 14 6.01 -31.43 17.29
C ARG A 14 5.25 -30.48 18.22
N THR A 15 4.58 -31.12 19.17
CA THR A 15 4.54 -30.80 20.62
C THR A 15 4.71 -29.34 21.09
N CYS A 16 3.56 -28.83 21.55
CA CYS A 16 3.28 -27.87 22.62
C CYS A 16 4.43 -27.47 23.58
N SER A 17 4.77 -26.18 23.63
CA SER A 17 5.40 -25.54 24.78
C SER A 17 4.56 -24.34 25.26
N LYS A 18 4.08 -24.45 26.50
CA LYS A 18 3.27 -23.45 27.22
C LYS A 18 4.05 -22.15 27.41
N PHE A 19 3.47 -21.01 27.03
CA PHE A 19 3.93 -19.68 27.46
C PHE A 19 3.09 -19.19 28.65
N ASN A 20 3.74 -18.98 29.79
CA ASN A 20 3.16 -18.39 30.98
C ASN A 20 2.97 -16.88 30.78
N ALA A 21 1.75 -16.41 31.07
CA ALA A 21 1.43 -14.99 31.16
C ALA A 21 2.03 -14.39 32.44
N ALA A 22 2.87 -13.36 32.29
CA ALA A 22 3.29 -12.51 33.40
C ALA A 22 2.31 -11.34 33.54
N GLN A 23 1.52 -11.35 34.62
CA GLN A 23 0.74 -10.21 35.10
C GLN A 23 1.69 -9.11 35.60
N VAL A 24 1.57 -7.91 35.05
CA VAL A 24 2.19 -6.71 35.61
C VAL A 24 1.20 -6.09 36.60
N VAL A 25 1.55 -6.16 37.88
CA VAL A 25 0.82 -5.54 39.00
C VAL A 25 1.28 -4.09 39.12
N TYR A 26 0.36 -3.13 38.96
CA TYR A 26 0.58 -1.74 39.32
C TYR A 26 0.39 -1.56 40.83
N ASN A 27 1.47 -1.26 41.56
CA ASN A 27 1.40 -0.83 42.95
C ASN A 27 1.25 0.69 43.00
N SER A 28 0.10 1.16 43.49
CA SER A 28 -0.18 2.54 43.86
C SER A 28 0.11 2.74 45.34
N THR A 29 1.21 3.42 45.67
CA THR A 29 1.48 3.90 47.03
C THR A 29 1.04 5.35 47.18
N ASN A 30 -0.08 5.54 47.88
CA ASN A 30 -0.48 6.81 48.50
C ASN A 30 0.44 7.09 49.69
N LEU A 31 1.08 8.26 49.72
CA LEU A 31 1.80 8.77 50.89
C LEU A 31 1.01 9.93 51.51
N PHE A 32 0.47 9.68 52.71
CA PHE A 32 -0.06 10.67 53.63
C PHE A 32 1.05 11.11 54.59
N PHE A 33 1.29 12.42 54.69
CA PHE A 33 1.85 13.13 55.85
C PHE A 33 1.26 14.55 55.75
N GLY A 34 0.63 15.20 56.73
CA GLY A 34 0.93 15.31 58.15
C GLY A 34 1.16 16.81 58.44
N ASN A 35 0.18 17.49 59.03
CA ASN A 35 0.17 18.94 59.27
C ASN A 35 1.21 19.39 60.31
N SER A 36 2.00 20.44 60.03
CA SER A 36 2.53 21.44 60.98
C SER A 36 3.19 22.62 60.24
N PRO A 37 3.22 23.88 60.76
CA PRO A 37 3.31 25.08 59.93
C PRO A 37 4.66 25.84 59.98
N ARG A 38 4.87 26.64 58.92
CA ARG A 38 5.76 27.83 58.75
C ARG A 38 7.28 27.58 58.72
N ASP A 39 7.89 27.89 57.56
CA ASP A 39 8.90 28.96 57.45
C ASP A 39 9.20 29.31 55.98
N LEU A 40 9.38 30.62 55.75
CA LEU A 40 9.63 31.24 54.45
C LEU A 40 11.09 31.04 54.03
N PHE A 41 11.35 30.42 52.88
CA PHE A 41 12.65 30.53 52.20
C PHE A 41 12.42 30.82 50.72
N THR A 42 12.75 32.05 50.31
CA THR A 42 12.81 32.48 48.92
C THR A 42 14.09 31.92 48.31
N PHE A 43 13.98 30.88 47.47
CA PHE A 43 15.08 30.44 46.60
C PHE A 43 14.85 30.94 45.18
N SER A 44 15.70 31.85 44.73
CA SER A 44 15.79 32.23 43.32
C SER A 44 16.37 31.04 42.54
N VAL A 45 15.54 30.34 41.78
CA VAL A 45 16.00 29.36 40.78
C VAL A 45 16.33 30.14 39.51
N VAL A 46 17.62 30.26 39.22
CA VAL A 46 18.11 30.69 37.92
C VAL A 46 17.70 29.61 36.90
N SER A 47 16.67 29.91 36.11
CA SER A 47 16.28 29.09 34.96
C SER A 47 17.35 29.22 33.87
N GLN A 48 18.35 28.33 33.87
CA GLN A 48 19.07 28.02 32.64
C GLN A 48 18.09 27.29 31.71
N SER A 49 17.49 28.05 30.79
CA SER A 49 16.79 27.47 29.65
C SER A 49 17.82 26.82 28.74
N SER A 50 18.19 25.57 29.02
CA SER A 50 18.76 24.70 28.00
C SER A 50 17.68 24.46 26.95
N THR A 51 17.77 25.17 25.83
CA THR A 51 17.03 24.80 24.62
C THR A 51 17.44 23.38 24.26
N MET A 52 16.62 22.39 24.59
CA MET A 52 16.74 21.05 24.03
C MET A 52 16.43 21.15 22.54
N THR A 53 17.45 21.40 21.74
CA THR A 53 17.37 21.28 20.30
C THR A 53 17.23 19.79 20.00
N VAL A 54 15.99 19.34 19.78
CA VAL A 54 15.73 17.98 19.30
C VAL A 54 16.35 17.91 17.91
N ILE A 55 17.52 17.29 17.79
CA ILE A 55 18.15 17.06 16.48
C ILE A 55 17.20 16.15 15.70
N PRO A 56 16.72 16.57 14.51
CA PRO A 56 15.90 15.72 13.67
C PRO A 56 16.67 14.44 13.35
N GLN A 57 16.05 13.27 13.53
CA GLN A 57 16.69 12.01 13.14
C GLN A 57 16.79 11.84 11.62
N ILE A 58 16.12 12.70 10.86
CA ILE A 58 16.16 12.74 9.41
C ILE A 58 16.36 14.20 9.01
N SER A 59 17.41 14.49 8.26
CA SER A 59 17.72 15.85 7.81
C SER A 59 18.41 15.84 6.45
N ILE A 60 18.44 17.01 5.80
CA ILE A 60 19.30 17.26 4.64
C ILE A 60 20.45 18.13 5.13
N ASN A 61 21.68 17.60 5.11
CA ASN A 61 22.89 18.29 5.56
C ASN A 61 23.90 18.28 4.41
N ASP A 62 24.38 19.45 4.00
CA ASP A 62 25.40 19.61 2.93
C ASP A 62 25.05 18.83 1.65
N GLY A 63 23.79 18.88 1.23
CA GLY A 63 23.30 18.15 0.05
C GLY A 63 23.14 16.65 0.26
N ASN A 64 23.15 16.13 1.50
CA ASN A 64 22.98 14.71 1.80
C ASN A 64 21.73 14.47 2.64
N LEU A 65 20.90 13.51 2.24
CA LEU A 65 19.81 13.01 3.09
C LEU A 65 20.41 12.07 4.13
N VAL A 66 20.45 12.51 5.38
CA VAL A 66 21.02 11.79 6.52
C VAL A 66 19.90 11.27 7.40
N VAL A 67 19.95 9.98 7.72
CA VAL A 67 19.00 9.28 8.59
C VAL A 67 19.75 8.63 9.74
N GLN A 68 19.49 9.08 10.96
CA GLN A 68 20.13 8.62 12.20
C GLN A 68 21.68 8.60 12.08
N GLY A 69 22.24 9.67 11.49
CA GLY A 69 23.68 9.81 11.28
C GLY A 69 24.22 9.10 10.04
N LYS A 70 23.40 8.33 9.31
CA LYS A 70 23.82 7.58 8.13
C LYS A 70 23.36 8.28 6.85
N THR A 71 24.26 8.48 5.91
CA THR A 71 23.93 9.07 4.61
C THR A 71 23.17 8.06 3.76
N ILE A 72 21.97 8.41 3.33
CA ILE A 72 21.10 7.55 2.49
C ILE A 72 21.12 8.00 1.03
N LEU A 73 21.05 9.31 0.79
CA LEU A 73 21.17 9.91 -0.55
C LEU A 73 22.19 11.03 -0.53
N THR A 74 22.98 11.17 -1.59
CA THR A 74 23.93 12.27 -1.78
C THR A 74 23.48 13.18 -2.93
N GLY A 75 23.98 14.42 -3.00
CA GLY A 75 23.63 15.35 -4.08
C GLY A 75 22.14 15.71 -4.14
N VAL A 76 21.47 15.79 -2.99
CA VAL A 76 20.07 16.22 -2.87
C VAL A 76 19.93 17.67 -3.37
N PRO A 77 19.11 17.94 -4.40
CA PRO A 77 18.95 19.28 -4.95
C PRO A 77 18.24 20.27 -4.02
N ASP A 78 18.53 21.58 -4.16
CA ASP A 78 17.98 22.66 -3.33
C ASP A 78 16.45 22.81 -3.38
N ASN A 79 15.81 22.34 -4.45
CA ASN A 79 14.35 22.40 -4.60
C ASN A 79 13.62 21.26 -3.87
N ILE A 80 14.35 20.34 -3.25
CA ILE A 80 13.82 19.27 -2.40
C ILE A 80 13.68 19.78 -0.98
N VAL A 81 12.49 19.61 -0.41
CA VAL A 81 12.14 20.13 0.91
C VAL A 81 11.83 18.96 1.84
N LEU A 82 12.43 18.98 3.02
CA LEU A 82 12.13 18.01 4.06
C LEU A 82 11.23 18.62 5.14
N THR A 83 10.04 18.07 5.33
CA THR A 83 9.09 18.49 6.37
C THR A 83 8.98 17.43 7.46
N PRO A 84 9.28 17.72 8.74
CA PRO A 84 9.17 16.76 9.84
C PRO A 84 7.76 16.15 9.95
N GLY A 85 7.68 14.84 10.21
CA GLY A 85 6.40 14.15 10.43
C GLY A 85 5.75 14.52 11.77
N THR A 86 4.44 14.74 11.78
CA THR A 86 3.70 15.14 13.00
C THR A 86 3.37 13.94 13.92
N GLY A 87 4.37 13.48 14.68
CA GLY A 87 4.26 12.43 15.71
C GLY A 87 4.45 12.97 17.14
N VAL A 88 3.87 12.30 18.14
CA VAL A 88 4.23 12.53 19.55
C VAL A 88 5.40 11.61 19.84
N GLY A 89 6.60 12.16 20.08
CA GLY A 89 7.84 11.41 20.29
C GLY A 89 9.02 11.92 19.43
N LEU A 90 10.20 11.31 19.59
CA LEU A 90 11.36 11.54 18.71
C LEU A 90 10.90 11.38 17.24
N VAL A 91 11.14 12.40 16.41
CA VAL A 91 10.65 12.48 15.03
C VAL A 91 11.35 11.44 14.17
N ALA A 92 10.79 10.23 14.12
CA ALA A 92 11.34 9.08 13.38
C ALA A 92 11.01 9.10 11.87
N GLY A 93 10.28 10.11 11.39
CA GLY A 93 9.91 10.21 9.98
C GLY A 93 9.69 11.63 9.50
N ALA A 94 9.76 11.83 8.18
CA ALA A 94 9.65 13.10 7.51
C ALA A 94 9.01 12.96 6.12
N PHE A 95 8.55 14.06 5.55
CA PHE A 95 8.00 14.14 4.20
C PHE A 95 9.00 14.82 3.28
N ILE A 96 9.24 14.20 2.12
CA ILE A 96 9.96 14.79 1.01
C ILE A 96 8.93 15.48 0.12
N GLY A 97 9.11 16.79 -0.07
CA GLY A 97 8.43 17.61 -1.05
C GLY A 97 9.40 18.12 -2.12
N ALA A 98 8.86 18.66 -3.20
CA ALA A 98 9.65 19.25 -4.28
C ALA A 98 8.90 20.42 -4.94
N THR A 99 9.66 21.36 -5.49
CA THR A 99 9.13 22.52 -6.23
C THR A 99 9.75 22.62 -7.62
N ALA A 100 8.99 23.18 -8.56
CA ALA A 100 9.37 23.43 -9.94
C ALA A 100 8.99 24.87 -10.34
N ALA A 101 9.74 25.43 -11.30
CA ALA A 101 9.46 26.76 -11.83
C ALA A 101 8.18 26.83 -12.67
N GLN A 102 7.78 25.72 -13.30
CA GLN A 102 6.64 25.65 -14.22
C GLN A 102 5.58 24.70 -13.69
N SER A 103 4.30 25.00 -13.97
CA SER A 103 3.21 24.07 -13.73
C SER A 103 3.12 23.02 -14.84
N LYS A 104 3.04 21.75 -14.47
CA LYS A 104 2.88 20.61 -15.39
C LYS A 104 2.00 19.54 -14.75
N SER A 105 1.43 18.67 -15.59
CA SER A 105 0.69 17.48 -15.17
C SER A 105 1.61 16.30 -14.83
N LEU A 106 2.90 16.40 -15.19
CA LEU A 106 3.95 15.42 -14.93
C LEU A 106 5.24 16.15 -14.55
N HIS A 107 5.82 15.78 -13.42
CA HIS A 107 7.16 16.20 -12.98
C HIS A 107 8.03 14.99 -12.66
N ILE A 108 9.33 15.14 -12.89
CA ILE A 108 10.36 14.21 -12.45
C ILE A 108 11.32 15.02 -11.59
N PHE A 109 11.42 14.66 -10.32
CA PHE A 109 12.28 15.33 -9.34
C PHE A 109 13.37 14.37 -8.88
N PRO A 110 14.63 14.52 -9.31
CA PRO A 110 15.75 13.83 -8.67
C PRO A 110 15.81 14.23 -7.19
N ILE A 111 15.85 13.24 -6.29
CA ILE A 111 15.92 13.46 -4.84
C ILE A 111 17.28 13.10 -4.24
N GLY A 112 18.24 12.71 -5.08
CA GLY A 112 19.62 12.40 -4.72
C GLY A 112 20.09 11.05 -5.25
N VAL A 113 21.40 10.84 -5.20
CA VAL A 113 22.09 9.62 -5.63
C VAL A 113 22.04 8.57 -4.52
N LEU A 114 21.60 7.36 -4.86
CA LEU A 114 21.67 6.18 -4.00
C LEU A 114 22.81 5.29 -4.51
N GLU A 115 23.78 4.97 -3.64
CA GLU A 115 24.92 4.13 -4.02
C GLU A 115 25.43 3.33 -2.82
N GLY A 116 25.80 2.07 -3.05
CA GLY A 116 26.38 1.18 -2.03
C GLY A 116 25.40 0.68 -0.95
N LEU A 117 24.15 1.15 -0.93
CA LEU A 117 23.14 0.75 0.05
C LEU A 117 22.16 -0.27 -0.52
N ARG A 118 22.03 -1.40 0.18
CA ARG A 118 21.07 -2.44 -0.20
C ARG A 118 19.65 -1.94 -0.02
N PHE A 119 18.77 -2.22 -0.97
CA PHE A 119 17.35 -1.98 -0.81
C PHE A 119 16.50 -3.14 -1.34
N MET A 120 15.26 -3.18 -0.86
CA MET A 120 14.16 -3.91 -1.49
C MET A 120 13.06 -2.91 -1.84
N CYS A 121 12.48 -3.02 -3.03
CA CYS A 121 11.37 -2.19 -3.44
C CYS A 121 10.24 -3.03 -4.05
N CYS A 122 9.02 -2.48 -4.00
CA CYS A 122 7.85 -3.03 -4.68
C CYS A 122 7.42 -2.06 -5.77
N PHE A 123 7.32 -2.55 -7.01
CA PHE A 123 7.03 -1.74 -8.18
C PHE A 123 5.98 -2.39 -9.06
N ARG A 124 5.25 -1.56 -9.82
CA ARG A 124 4.17 -2.00 -10.71
C ARG A 124 4.75 -2.39 -12.08
N PHE A 125 4.90 -3.70 -12.32
CA PHE A 125 5.44 -4.22 -13.59
C PHE A 125 4.37 -4.52 -14.64
N LYS A 126 3.10 -4.59 -14.23
CA LYS A 126 1.91 -4.66 -15.09
C LYS A 126 0.84 -3.74 -14.53
N LEU A 127 -0.16 -3.39 -15.33
CA LEU A 127 -1.22 -2.46 -14.92
C LEU A 127 -1.87 -2.83 -13.57
N TRP A 128 -2.01 -4.12 -13.27
CA TRP A 128 -2.71 -4.67 -12.09
C TRP A 128 -1.79 -5.43 -11.11
N TRP A 129 -0.50 -5.61 -11.42
CA TRP A 129 0.40 -6.40 -10.58
C TRP A 129 1.63 -5.61 -10.15
N MET A 130 1.98 -5.79 -8.88
CA MET A 130 3.27 -5.42 -8.32
C MET A 130 4.15 -6.65 -8.16
N THR A 131 5.46 -6.43 -8.24
CA THR A 131 6.49 -7.41 -7.87
C THR A 131 7.60 -6.70 -7.11
N GLN A 132 8.53 -7.45 -6.57
CA GLN A 132 9.68 -6.95 -5.83
C GLN A 132 10.95 -6.89 -6.67
N ARG A 133 11.85 -5.98 -6.33
CA ARG A 133 13.25 -5.96 -6.78
C ARG A 133 14.15 -5.66 -5.60
N MET A 134 15.38 -6.18 -5.65
CA MET A 134 16.47 -5.80 -4.76
C MET A 134 17.58 -5.16 -5.57
N GLY A 135 18.27 -4.20 -5.00
CA GLY A 135 19.35 -3.46 -5.65
C GLY A 135 20.28 -2.79 -4.66
N THR A 136 21.26 -2.08 -5.19
CA THR A 136 22.31 -1.39 -4.41
C THR A 136 22.60 0.04 -4.85
N CYS A 137 22.03 0.49 -5.97
CA CYS A 137 22.15 1.87 -6.43
C CYS A 137 20.84 2.41 -7.03
N GLY A 138 20.76 3.72 -7.25
CA GLY A 138 19.54 4.36 -7.74
C GLY A 138 19.10 3.83 -9.10
N ASN A 139 20.01 3.46 -9.99
CA ASN A 139 19.68 2.91 -11.32
C ASN A 139 18.95 1.55 -11.23
N ASP A 140 19.11 0.82 -10.12
CA ASP A 140 18.40 -0.45 -9.92
C ASP A 140 16.90 -0.24 -9.64
N VAL A 141 16.48 0.97 -9.24
CA VAL A 141 15.09 1.30 -8.87
C VAL A 141 14.19 1.29 -10.12
N PRO A 142 13.23 0.36 -10.23
CA PRO A 142 12.36 0.30 -11.40
C PRO A 142 11.42 1.51 -11.49
N LEU A 143 10.99 1.82 -12.72
CA LEU A 143 9.82 2.67 -12.95
C LEU A 143 8.63 2.16 -12.13
N GLU A 144 7.75 3.08 -11.71
CA GLU A 144 6.54 2.75 -10.96
C GLU A 144 6.79 2.08 -9.59
N THR A 145 7.89 2.41 -8.92
CA THR A 145 8.15 1.93 -7.56
C THR A 145 7.24 2.65 -6.55
N GLN A 146 6.44 1.90 -5.80
CA GLN A 146 5.44 2.42 -4.85
C GLN A 146 5.81 2.18 -3.37
N PHE A 147 6.92 1.49 -3.13
CA PHE A 147 7.47 1.26 -1.80
C PHE A 147 8.94 0.90 -1.95
N MET A 148 9.80 1.43 -1.09
CA MET A 148 11.21 1.04 -1.01
C MET A 148 11.66 1.01 0.46
N LEU A 149 12.51 0.04 0.80
CA LEU A 149 13.13 -0.14 2.10
C LEU A 149 14.64 -0.21 1.90
N VAL A 150 15.36 0.79 2.39
CA VAL A 150 16.82 0.87 2.31
C VAL A 150 17.42 0.37 3.62
N GLU A 151 18.41 -0.51 3.52
CA GLU A 151 19.21 -1.01 4.65
C GLU A 151 20.53 -0.22 4.72
N SER A 152 20.75 0.44 5.86
CA SER A 152 21.99 1.17 6.15
C SER A 152 22.63 0.58 7.41
N LYS A 153 23.75 -0.13 7.21
CA LYS A 153 24.53 -0.74 8.29
C LYS A 153 25.38 0.31 8.99
N GLY A 154 25.79 0.04 10.22
CA GLY A 154 26.79 0.86 10.90
C GLY A 154 28.11 0.75 10.14
N ASP A 155 28.79 1.86 9.89
CA ASP A 155 30.10 1.84 9.24
C ASP A 155 31.09 1.08 10.13
N GLY A 156 31.58 -0.03 9.61
CA GLY A 156 32.81 -0.68 10.05
C GLY A 156 33.92 -0.48 9.03
N GLU A 157 33.95 0.68 8.36
CA GLU A 157 35.01 1.01 7.38
C GLU A 157 35.83 2.20 7.89
N GLY A 158 36.87 1.88 8.67
CA GLY A 158 37.96 2.81 8.97
C GLY A 158 38.42 2.83 10.44
N GLY A 159 39.09 1.77 10.89
CA GLY A 159 39.99 1.83 12.04
C GLY A 159 39.35 1.74 13.42
N ASP A 160 39.12 0.50 13.85
CA ASP A 160 39.22 -0.06 15.21
C ASP A 160 38.09 -1.09 15.41
N GLU A 161 38.47 -2.35 15.62
CA GLU A 161 37.59 -3.54 15.70
C GLU A 161 36.62 -3.53 16.90
N ASP A 162 36.41 -2.40 17.57
CA ASP A 162 35.76 -2.33 18.88
C ASP A 162 34.45 -1.50 18.94
N ASP A 163 33.94 -0.96 17.82
CA ASP A 163 32.62 -0.29 17.78
C ASP A 163 31.61 -0.91 16.78
N SER A 164 31.55 -2.25 16.78
CA SER A 164 30.55 -3.05 16.03
C SER A 164 29.11 -2.92 16.57
N SER A 165 28.80 -1.89 17.35
CA SER A 165 27.60 -1.78 18.18
C SER A 165 26.44 -1.00 17.56
N SER A 166 26.68 -0.26 16.46
CA SER A 166 25.62 0.58 15.89
C SER A 166 24.58 -0.27 15.12
N PRO A 167 23.29 -0.17 15.46
CA PRO A 167 22.27 -1.02 14.86
C PRO A 167 22.11 -0.73 13.37
N THR A 168 21.77 -1.76 12.59
CA THR A 168 21.28 -1.59 11.23
C THR A 168 20.02 -0.74 11.25
N ILE A 169 19.99 0.29 10.40
CA ILE A 169 18.85 1.18 10.23
C ILE A 169 18.16 0.84 8.92
N TYR A 170 16.85 0.67 8.99
CA TYR A 170 15.98 0.49 7.85
C TYR A 170 15.19 1.77 7.61
N THR A 171 15.29 2.30 6.40
CA THR A 171 14.60 3.53 5.98
C THR A 171 13.55 3.20 4.95
N VAL A 172 12.28 3.40 5.30
CA VAL A 172 11.15 3.32 4.39
C VAL A 172 11.11 4.57 3.53
N PHE A 173 10.86 4.41 2.23
CA PHE A 173 10.41 5.44 1.32
C PHE A 173 9.03 5.01 0.79
N LEU A 174 8.00 5.77 1.15
CA LEU A 174 6.62 5.50 0.80
C LEU A 174 6.04 6.66 -0.01
N PRO A 175 6.03 6.56 -1.36
CA PRO A 175 5.34 7.51 -2.22
C PRO A 175 3.85 7.61 -1.87
N LEU A 176 3.33 8.83 -1.91
CA LEU A 176 1.98 9.17 -1.49
C LEU A 176 1.16 9.78 -2.63
N LEU A 177 -0.15 9.83 -2.39
CA LEU A 177 -1.08 10.65 -3.14
C LEU A 177 -1.17 12.03 -2.49
N GLU A 178 -1.12 13.08 -3.29
CA GLU A 178 -1.32 14.46 -2.82
C GLU A 178 -2.32 15.17 -3.73
N GLY A 179 -3.50 15.47 -3.17
CA GLY A 179 -4.60 16.05 -3.94
C GLY A 179 -5.00 15.16 -5.12
N LEU A 180 -4.87 15.70 -6.33
CA LEU A 180 -5.18 15.00 -7.60
C LEU A 180 -3.95 14.34 -8.24
N PHE A 181 -2.81 14.32 -7.53
CA PHE A 181 -1.56 13.78 -8.04
C PHE A 181 -1.16 12.52 -7.29
N ARG A 182 -0.51 11.61 -7.99
CA ARG A 182 0.19 10.46 -7.42
C ARG A 182 1.68 10.64 -7.57
N SER A 183 2.43 10.17 -6.58
CA SER A 183 3.87 10.03 -6.70
C SER A 183 4.29 8.57 -6.77
N VAL A 184 5.38 8.31 -7.49
CA VAL A 184 6.12 7.03 -7.51
C VAL A 184 7.62 7.31 -7.56
N LEU A 185 8.42 6.31 -7.22
CA LEU A 185 9.87 6.35 -7.40
C LEU A 185 10.28 5.70 -8.71
N GLN A 186 11.42 6.14 -9.23
CA GLN A 186 12.17 5.50 -10.30
C GLN A 186 13.66 5.79 -10.17
N GLY A 187 14.48 4.99 -10.85
CA GLY A 187 15.91 5.21 -11.00
C GLY A 187 16.26 5.82 -12.35
N ASN A 188 17.49 6.33 -12.46
CA ASN A 188 18.08 6.76 -13.73
C ASN A 188 19.55 6.32 -13.88
N GLU A 189 20.12 6.57 -15.06
CA GLU A 189 21.50 6.20 -15.43
C GLU A 189 22.59 6.86 -14.57
N ARG A 190 22.25 7.92 -13.82
CA ARG A 190 23.17 8.63 -12.91
C ARG A 190 23.09 8.12 -11.47
N ASN A 191 22.45 6.98 -11.23
CA ASN A 191 22.15 6.44 -9.91
C ASN A 191 21.29 7.39 -9.04
N GLU A 192 20.58 8.35 -9.63
CA GLU A 192 19.66 9.20 -8.90
C GLU A 192 18.35 8.44 -8.68
N VAL A 193 17.80 8.54 -7.48
CA VAL A 193 16.40 8.21 -7.20
C VAL A 193 15.58 9.44 -7.58
N GLU A 194 14.54 9.24 -8.37
CA GLU A 194 13.64 10.28 -8.83
C GLU A 194 12.22 10.04 -8.32
N VAL A 195 11.54 11.13 -7.95
CA VAL A 195 10.10 11.14 -7.69
C VAL A 195 9.38 11.58 -8.95
N CYS A 196 8.60 10.68 -9.53
CA CYS A 196 7.66 11.01 -10.60
C CYS A 196 6.33 11.42 -9.99
N LEU A 197 5.90 12.66 -10.22
CA LEU A 197 4.63 13.22 -9.76
C LEU A 197 3.71 13.45 -10.95
N GLU A 198 2.55 12.81 -10.99
CA GLU A 198 1.62 12.96 -12.10
C GLU A 198 0.14 12.97 -11.71
N SER A 199 -0.67 13.70 -12.49
CA SER A 199 -2.13 13.70 -12.40
C SER A 199 -2.79 12.75 -13.39
N GLY A 200 -2.09 12.42 -14.48
CA GLY A 200 -2.65 11.70 -15.64
C GLY A 200 -3.64 12.51 -16.48
N ASP A 201 -3.76 13.82 -16.24
CA ASP A 201 -4.59 14.74 -17.02
C ASP A 201 -3.79 16.02 -17.32
N SER A 202 -3.62 16.36 -18.60
CA SER A 202 -2.84 17.54 -19.02
C SER A 202 -3.45 18.87 -18.55
N ALA A 203 -4.73 18.90 -18.21
CA ALA A 203 -5.41 20.06 -17.64
C ALA A 203 -5.19 20.21 -16.13
N VAL A 204 -4.86 19.12 -15.43
CA VAL A 204 -4.59 19.12 -13.98
C VAL A 204 -3.09 19.29 -13.77
N GLN A 205 -2.68 20.52 -13.48
CA GLN A 205 -1.26 20.88 -13.36
C GLN A 205 -0.93 21.41 -11.96
N THR A 206 0.29 21.14 -11.52
CA THR A 206 0.90 21.70 -10.30
C THR A 206 2.32 22.13 -10.61
N ASN A 207 2.93 22.98 -9.80
CA ASN A 207 4.36 23.28 -9.83
C ASN A 207 5.08 22.82 -8.55
N GLN A 208 4.40 22.12 -7.65
CA GLN A 208 4.96 21.66 -6.39
C GLN A 208 4.21 20.44 -5.86
N GLY A 209 4.87 19.72 -4.95
CA GLY A 209 4.18 18.88 -3.99
C GLY A 209 4.90 18.87 -2.65
N GLN A 210 4.14 18.78 -1.56
CA GLN A 210 4.65 19.01 -0.20
C GLN A 210 4.97 17.68 0.51
N CYS A 211 4.14 16.68 0.30
CA CYS A 211 4.17 15.38 0.94
C CYS A 211 4.23 14.27 -0.11
N LEU A 212 5.22 14.32 -0.99
CA LEU A 212 5.36 13.37 -2.10
C LEU A 212 5.77 12.00 -1.59
N VAL A 213 6.83 11.93 -0.79
CA VAL A 213 7.32 10.66 -0.23
C VAL A 213 7.42 10.79 1.27
N TYR A 214 6.81 9.85 2.00
CA TYR A 214 7.03 9.74 3.44
C TYR A 214 8.23 8.82 3.71
N ILE A 215 9.18 9.31 4.49
CA ILE A 215 10.31 8.54 4.98
C ILE A 215 10.22 8.26 6.47
N HIS A 216 10.61 7.06 6.87
CA HIS A 216 10.56 6.60 8.26
C HIS A 216 11.71 5.66 8.56
N ALA A 217 12.37 5.84 9.70
CA ALA A 217 13.54 5.08 10.09
C ALA A 217 13.27 4.19 11.32
N GLY A 218 13.84 3.00 11.33
CA GLY A 218 13.74 2.07 12.46
C GLY A 218 14.75 0.93 12.38
N THR A 219 14.93 0.19 13.46
CA THR A 219 15.92 -0.90 13.57
C THR A 219 15.36 -2.28 13.21
N ASN A 220 14.04 -2.43 13.15
CA ASN A 220 13.36 -3.66 12.77
C ASN A 220 12.65 -3.48 11.42
N PRO A 221 13.00 -4.26 10.37
CA PRO A 221 12.49 -4.05 9.02
C PRO A 221 10.99 -4.36 8.86
N PHE A 222 10.38 -5.10 9.79
CA PHE A 222 8.95 -5.40 9.76
C PHE A 222 8.14 -4.35 10.53
N GLU A 223 8.64 -3.91 11.68
CA GLU A 223 7.97 -2.90 12.49
C GLU A 223 8.02 -1.52 11.85
N VAL A 224 9.14 -1.15 11.23
CA VAL A 224 9.33 0.16 10.59
C VAL A 224 8.29 0.41 9.48
N ILE A 225 7.93 -0.62 8.72
CA ILE A 225 6.89 -0.54 7.68
C ILE A 225 5.54 -0.21 8.34
N THR A 226 5.18 -0.94 9.39
CA THR A 226 3.93 -0.73 10.12
C THR A 226 3.86 0.66 10.75
N GLN A 227 4.98 1.12 11.33
CA GLN A 227 5.09 2.45 11.93
C GLN A 227 4.98 3.55 10.86
N ALA A 228 5.61 3.37 9.70
CA ALA A 228 5.53 4.31 8.60
C ALA A 228 4.08 4.49 8.11
N VAL A 229 3.37 3.38 7.86
CA VAL A 229 1.97 3.44 7.42
C VAL A 229 1.09 4.08 8.49
N LYS A 230 1.31 3.82 9.79
CA LYS A 230 0.60 4.47 10.91
C LYS A 230 0.80 5.98 10.96
N ALA A 231 2.02 6.45 10.70
CA ALA A 231 2.29 7.87 10.63
C ALA A 231 1.56 8.52 9.45
N VAL A 232 1.58 7.87 8.28
CA VAL A 232 0.84 8.33 7.09
C VAL A 232 -0.68 8.31 7.32
N GLU A 233 -1.23 7.28 7.97
CA GLU A 233 -2.66 7.22 8.35
C GLU A 233 -3.06 8.46 9.16
N LYS A 234 -2.26 8.80 10.18
CA LYS A 234 -2.51 9.95 11.06
C LYS A 234 -2.44 11.29 10.32
N HIS A 235 -1.50 11.41 9.38
CA HIS A 235 -1.31 12.60 8.58
C HIS A 235 -2.42 12.76 7.53
N MET A 236 -2.60 11.76 6.67
CA MET A 236 -3.50 11.80 5.52
C MET A 236 -4.98 11.78 5.91
N LYS A 237 -5.34 11.00 6.95
CA LYS A 237 -6.73 10.82 7.41
C LYS A 237 -7.70 10.32 6.32
N THR A 238 -7.19 9.71 5.24
CA THR A 238 -7.99 9.20 4.11
C THR A 238 -8.25 7.69 4.17
N PHE A 239 -7.52 6.98 5.04
CA PHE A 239 -7.64 5.54 5.26
C PHE A 239 -7.44 5.21 6.74
N VAL A 240 -7.72 3.96 7.10
CA VAL A 240 -7.41 3.40 8.40
C VAL A 240 -6.68 2.06 8.23
N HIS A 241 -5.88 1.69 9.23
CA HIS A 241 -5.21 0.39 9.28
C HIS A 241 -6.20 -0.77 9.28
N ARG A 242 -5.75 -1.94 8.80
CA ARG A 242 -6.57 -3.14 8.68
C ARG A 242 -7.22 -3.53 10.01
N GLU A 243 -6.49 -3.40 11.12
CA GLU A 243 -6.96 -3.78 12.47
C GLU A 243 -8.10 -2.88 12.98
N LYS A 244 -8.23 -1.67 12.41
CA LYS A 244 -9.33 -0.74 12.72
C LYS A 244 -10.54 -0.92 11.81
N LYS A 245 -10.40 -1.66 10.70
CA LYS A 245 -11.51 -1.92 9.77
C LYS A 245 -12.42 -2.98 10.37
N LYS A 246 -13.74 -2.74 10.29
CA LYS A 246 -14.73 -3.76 10.66
C LYS A 246 -14.59 -4.97 9.74
N LEU A 247 -14.39 -6.15 10.33
CA LEU A 247 -14.42 -7.41 9.59
C LEU A 247 -15.81 -7.60 8.95
N PRO A 248 -15.89 -7.80 7.63
CA PRO A 248 -17.17 -8.03 6.99
C PRO A 248 -17.66 -9.45 7.26
N SER A 249 -18.97 -9.60 7.43
CA SER A 249 -19.61 -10.87 7.81
C SER A 249 -19.55 -11.97 6.75
N PHE A 250 -19.09 -11.67 5.53
CA PHE A 250 -18.87 -12.70 4.51
C PHE A 250 -17.63 -13.56 4.80
N LEU A 251 -16.69 -13.09 5.64
CA LEU A 251 -15.46 -13.84 5.99
C LEU A 251 -15.73 -15.13 6.79
N ASP A 252 -16.89 -15.23 7.43
CA ASP A 252 -17.31 -16.44 8.16
C ASP A 252 -17.74 -17.59 7.25
N TRP A 253 -17.72 -17.37 5.93
CA TRP A 253 -18.27 -18.31 4.96
C TRP A 253 -17.26 -18.71 3.90
N PHE A 254 -17.42 -19.93 3.39
CA PHE A 254 -16.86 -20.29 2.10
C PHE A 254 -17.56 -19.48 0.99
N GLY A 255 -16.78 -18.94 0.07
CA GLY A 255 -17.31 -18.24 -1.10
C GLY A 255 -16.53 -18.58 -2.36
N TRP A 256 -17.08 -18.15 -3.50
CA TRP A 256 -16.56 -18.49 -4.80
C TRP A 256 -16.37 -17.25 -5.65
N CYS A 257 -15.20 -17.14 -6.28
CA CYS A 257 -14.90 -16.15 -7.30
C CYS A 257 -14.88 -16.84 -8.67
N THR A 258 -15.49 -16.21 -9.67
CA THR A 258 -15.64 -16.80 -11.01
C THR A 258 -14.34 -16.77 -11.84
N TRP A 259 -13.30 -16.03 -11.43
CA TRP A 259 -12.10 -15.78 -12.24
C TRP A 259 -11.38 -17.05 -12.68
N ASP A 260 -10.99 -17.92 -11.75
CA ASP A 260 -10.22 -19.13 -12.11
C ASP A 260 -11.06 -20.20 -12.85
N ALA A 261 -12.39 -20.02 -12.91
CA ALA A 261 -13.28 -20.90 -13.63
C ALA A 261 -13.54 -20.44 -15.08
N PHE A 262 -13.58 -19.12 -15.32
CA PHE A 262 -14.04 -18.57 -16.60
C PHE A 262 -13.14 -17.49 -17.18
N TYR A 263 -12.24 -16.89 -16.40
CA TYR A 263 -11.58 -15.64 -16.73
C TYR A 263 -12.63 -14.62 -17.25
N THR A 264 -12.35 -13.99 -18.40
CA THR A 264 -13.24 -13.02 -19.04
C THR A 264 -14.49 -13.64 -19.68
N ASP A 265 -14.60 -14.97 -19.74
CA ASP A 265 -15.70 -15.68 -20.44
C ASP A 265 -16.88 -16.01 -19.52
N VAL A 266 -16.93 -15.42 -18.33
CA VAL A 266 -18.03 -15.63 -17.36
C VAL A 266 -19.39 -15.26 -17.98
N THR A 267 -20.41 -16.10 -17.77
CA THR A 267 -21.81 -15.90 -18.20
C THR A 267 -22.78 -16.12 -17.05
N ALA A 268 -24.03 -15.66 -17.20
CA ALA A 268 -25.09 -15.92 -16.22
C ALA A 268 -25.32 -17.42 -15.99
N GLU A 269 -25.36 -18.21 -17.06
CA GLU A 269 -25.55 -19.66 -17.01
C GLU A 269 -24.34 -20.37 -16.38
N GLY A 270 -23.12 -19.91 -16.69
CA GLY A 270 -21.89 -20.45 -16.11
C GLY A 270 -21.84 -20.26 -14.59
N VAL A 271 -22.27 -19.08 -14.11
CA VAL A 271 -22.41 -18.81 -12.67
C VAL A 271 -23.42 -19.77 -12.03
N GLU A 272 -24.60 -19.93 -12.62
CA GLU A 272 -25.63 -20.82 -12.10
C GLU A 272 -25.16 -22.29 -12.03
N GLN A 273 -24.51 -22.77 -13.10
CA GLN A 273 -23.96 -24.12 -13.17
C GLN A 273 -22.85 -24.34 -12.14
N GLY A 274 -21.95 -23.38 -11.96
CA GLY A 274 -20.88 -23.45 -10.97
C GLY A 274 -21.41 -23.51 -9.53
N LEU A 275 -22.41 -22.68 -9.19
CA LEU A 275 -23.08 -22.75 -7.89
C LEU A 275 -23.75 -24.11 -7.65
N LYS A 276 -24.46 -24.64 -8.66
CA LYS A 276 -25.07 -25.98 -8.58
C LYS A 276 -24.01 -27.08 -8.41
N SER A 277 -22.89 -26.98 -9.13
CA SER A 277 -21.79 -27.94 -9.04
C SER A 277 -21.17 -27.98 -7.65
N LEU A 278 -20.82 -26.82 -7.10
CA LEU A 278 -20.27 -26.69 -5.74
C LEU A 278 -21.24 -27.20 -4.67
N SER A 279 -22.54 -26.88 -4.80
CA SER A 279 -23.58 -27.39 -3.90
C SER A 279 -23.70 -28.92 -3.97
N LYS A 280 -23.69 -29.51 -5.18
CA LYS A 280 -23.71 -30.97 -5.38
C LYS A 280 -22.46 -31.65 -4.84
N GLY A 281 -21.30 -30.98 -4.91
CA GLY A 281 -20.03 -31.44 -4.34
C GLY A 281 -19.96 -31.36 -2.81
N GLY A 282 -20.99 -30.86 -2.13
CA GLY A 282 -21.02 -30.73 -0.66
C GLY A 282 -20.35 -29.47 -0.12
N THR A 283 -19.93 -28.54 -0.98
CA THR A 283 -19.26 -27.28 -0.62
C THR A 283 -20.03 -26.05 -1.13
N PRO A 284 -21.30 -25.85 -0.70
CA PRO A 284 -22.11 -24.74 -1.21
C PRO A 284 -21.54 -23.37 -0.76
N PRO A 285 -21.17 -22.46 -1.69
CA PRO A 285 -20.69 -21.14 -1.34
C PRO A 285 -21.82 -20.27 -0.76
N ARG A 286 -21.50 -19.45 0.25
CA ARG A 286 -22.44 -18.45 0.80
C ARG A 286 -22.13 -17.03 0.38
N PHE A 287 -21.04 -16.81 -0.33
CA PHE A 287 -20.87 -15.59 -1.11
C PHE A 287 -20.31 -15.89 -2.50
N LEU A 288 -20.65 -15.03 -3.44
CA LEU A 288 -20.23 -15.07 -4.83
C LEU A 288 -19.53 -13.75 -5.18
N ILE A 289 -18.40 -13.83 -5.88
CA ILE A 289 -17.77 -12.71 -6.59
C ILE A 289 -17.86 -13.02 -8.08
N VAL A 290 -18.65 -12.24 -8.81
CA VAL A 290 -18.62 -12.23 -10.28
C VAL A 290 -17.44 -11.35 -10.68
N ASP A 291 -16.35 -11.99 -11.07
CA ASP A 291 -15.10 -11.35 -11.48
C ASP A 291 -15.17 -10.79 -12.91
N ASP A 292 -14.06 -10.25 -13.42
CA ASP A 292 -14.00 -9.55 -14.69
C ASP A 292 -14.63 -10.32 -15.88
N GLY A 293 -15.26 -9.57 -16.79
CA GLY A 293 -15.96 -10.10 -17.95
C GLY A 293 -17.48 -9.94 -17.92
N TRP A 294 -18.09 -9.41 -16.86
CA TRP A 294 -19.54 -9.13 -16.83
C TRP A 294 -19.91 -7.75 -17.40
N GLN A 295 -18.95 -6.82 -17.47
CA GLN A 295 -19.16 -5.41 -17.78
C GLN A 295 -19.17 -5.13 -19.29
N GLN A 296 -19.70 -3.97 -19.65
CA GLN A 296 -19.58 -3.41 -20.99
C GLN A 296 -18.17 -2.86 -21.25
N ILE A 297 -17.50 -3.45 -22.23
CA ILE A 297 -16.19 -3.04 -22.75
C ILE A 297 -16.32 -2.56 -24.20
N GLU A 298 -15.36 -1.77 -24.65
CA GLU A 298 -15.29 -1.30 -26.04
C GLU A 298 -15.02 -2.48 -26.98
N ASN A 299 -15.91 -2.70 -27.94
CA ASN A 299 -15.69 -3.63 -29.05
C ASN A 299 -14.82 -2.93 -30.10
N LYS A 300 -13.51 -3.09 -30.01
CA LYS A 300 -12.61 -2.86 -31.14
C LYS A 300 -12.11 -4.21 -31.64
N ASP A 301 -12.16 -4.40 -32.96
CA ASP A 301 -11.50 -5.53 -33.59
C ASP A 301 -10.03 -5.53 -33.19
N LYS A 302 -9.49 -6.70 -32.83
CA LYS A 302 -8.09 -6.85 -32.46
C LYS A 302 -7.24 -6.45 -33.67
N ASP A 303 -6.58 -5.31 -33.55
CA ASP A 303 -5.64 -4.85 -34.57
C ASP A 303 -4.52 -5.91 -34.70
N THR A 304 -4.47 -6.59 -35.83
CA THR A 304 -3.59 -7.75 -36.05
C THR A 304 -2.10 -7.39 -36.07
N ASP A 305 -1.78 -6.08 -36.12
CA ASP A 305 -0.42 -5.55 -36.22
C ASP A 305 0.14 -5.03 -34.89
N ALA A 306 -0.58 -5.17 -33.78
CA ALA A 306 -0.11 -4.70 -32.49
C ALA A 306 0.88 -5.68 -31.87
N VAL A 307 2.17 -5.30 -31.84
CA VAL A 307 3.26 -6.05 -31.19
C VAL A 307 2.94 -6.21 -29.70
N VAL A 308 2.47 -7.38 -29.30
CA VAL A 308 2.24 -7.75 -27.90
C VAL A 308 3.59 -7.88 -27.22
N GLN A 309 3.93 -6.95 -26.32
CA GLN A 309 4.93 -7.22 -25.30
C GLN A 309 4.39 -8.32 -24.37
N GLU A 310 5.17 -9.38 -24.17
CA GLU A 310 4.82 -10.51 -23.31
C GLU A 310 4.29 -10.02 -21.96
N GLY A 311 3.02 -10.33 -21.69
CA GLY A 311 2.37 -10.03 -20.42
C GLY A 311 1.43 -8.82 -20.40
N ALA A 312 1.34 -8.03 -21.47
CA ALA A 312 0.28 -7.05 -21.64
C ALA A 312 -0.96 -7.72 -22.26
N GLN A 313 -1.96 -8.08 -21.42
CA GLN A 313 -3.31 -8.24 -21.95
C GLN A 313 -3.78 -6.85 -22.39
N PHE A 314 -4.16 -6.70 -23.67
CA PHE A 314 -4.82 -5.48 -24.12
C PHE A 314 -6.04 -5.24 -23.24
N ALA A 315 -5.97 -4.23 -22.39
CA ALA A 315 -7.10 -3.83 -21.58
C ALA A 315 -8.11 -3.16 -22.51
N SER A 316 -9.17 -3.87 -22.86
CA SER A 316 -10.32 -3.26 -23.54
C SER A 316 -10.90 -2.18 -22.64
N ARG A 317 -11.16 -1.01 -23.21
CA ARG A 317 -11.66 0.13 -22.45
C ARG A 317 -13.02 -0.20 -21.86
N LEU A 318 -13.18 -0.03 -20.54
CA LEU A 318 -14.48 -0.08 -19.88
C LEU A 318 -15.35 1.08 -20.40
N THR A 319 -16.49 0.78 -21.02
CA THR A 319 -17.42 1.79 -21.56
C THR A 319 -18.59 2.07 -20.62
N GLY A 320 -18.89 1.12 -19.72
CA GLY A 320 -19.91 1.31 -18.70
C GLY A 320 -19.87 0.26 -17.59
N ILE A 321 -20.32 0.65 -16.39
CA ILE A 321 -20.59 -0.28 -15.28
C ILE A 321 -22.01 -0.82 -15.43
N LYS A 322 -22.22 -1.59 -16.51
CA LYS A 322 -23.49 -2.25 -16.85
C LYS A 322 -23.18 -3.64 -17.37
N GLU A 323 -24.14 -4.55 -17.23
CA GLU A 323 -24.00 -5.90 -17.78
C GLU A 323 -23.85 -5.91 -19.30
N ASN A 324 -22.97 -6.77 -19.81
CA ASN A 324 -22.89 -7.10 -21.23
C ASN A 324 -23.89 -8.19 -21.63
N GLU A 325 -23.88 -8.55 -22.91
CA GLU A 325 -24.80 -9.52 -23.51
C GLU A 325 -24.77 -10.91 -22.84
N LYS A 326 -23.65 -11.31 -22.21
CA LYS A 326 -23.52 -12.61 -21.52
C LYS A 326 -24.35 -12.72 -20.25
N PHE A 327 -24.85 -11.59 -19.77
CA PHE A 327 -25.70 -11.51 -18.59
C PHE A 327 -27.10 -10.99 -18.92
N GLN A 328 -27.31 -10.38 -20.09
CA GLN A 328 -28.63 -9.90 -20.52
C GLN A 328 -29.50 -11.08 -21.00
N LYS A 329 -30.76 -11.13 -20.58
CA LYS A 329 -31.70 -12.15 -21.08
C LYS A 329 -32.16 -11.79 -22.50
N ASN A 330 -31.93 -12.70 -23.44
CA ASN A 330 -32.58 -12.67 -24.75
C ASN A 330 -34.04 -13.17 -24.61
N GLY A 331 -34.96 -12.26 -24.33
CA GLY A 331 -36.38 -12.60 -24.19
C GLY A 331 -37.29 -11.47 -24.61
N HIS A 332 -38.00 -11.65 -25.72
CA HIS A 332 -39.18 -10.86 -26.13
C HIS A 332 -40.24 -10.92 -25.03
N ASN A 333 -40.20 -10.02 -24.05
CA ASN A 333 -41.38 -9.50 -23.35
C ASN A 333 -40.97 -8.33 -22.45
N SER A 334 -41.84 -7.34 -22.45
CA SER A 334 -41.63 -5.96 -22.12
C SER A 334 -41.63 -5.67 -20.61
N GLU A 335 -40.73 -6.28 -19.83
CA GLU A 335 -40.38 -5.80 -18.50
C GLU A 335 -38.88 -5.94 -18.23
N GLN A 336 -38.24 -4.79 -18.04
CA GLN A 336 -36.82 -4.50 -18.05
C GLN A 336 -36.11 -5.01 -16.77
N VAL A 337 -36.05 -6.32 -16.57
CA VAL A 337 -35.29 -6.89 -15.44
C VAL A 337 -33.83 -7.06 -15.85
N SER A 338 -32.95 -6.28 -15.23
CA SER A 338 -31.50 -6.34 -15.44
C SER A 338 -30.96 -7.76 -15.25
N GLY A 339 -30.10 -8.19 -16.16
CA GLY A 339 -29.59 -9.56 -16.24
C GLY A 339 -28.88 -10.05 -14.98
N LEU A 340 -28.03 -9.19 -14.41
CA LEU A 340 -27.34 -9.44 -13.14
C LEU A 340 -28.29 -9.61 -11.96
N LYS A 341 -29.41 -8.87 -11.92
CA LYS A 341 -30.40 -9.02 -10.85
C LYS A 341 -30.97 -10.44 -10.85
N HIS A 342 -31.23 -11.00 -12.04
CA HIS A 342 -31.69 -12.38 -12.12
C HIS A 342 -30.65 -13.36 -11.57
N VAL A 343 -29.38 -13.22 -11.95
CA VAL A 343 -28.29 -14.05 -11.40
C VAL A 343 -28.22 -13.94 -9.86
N VAL A 344 -28.35 -12.73 -9.33
CA VAL A 344 -28.37 -12.49 -7.87
C VAL A 344 -29.57 -13.17 -7.21
N ASP A 345 -30.75 -13.04 -7.79
CA ASP A 345 -31.99 -13.63 -7.25
C ASP A 345 -31.89 -15.16 -7.26
N GLU A 346 -31.46 -15.77 -8.37
CA GLU A 346 -31.27 -17.22 -8.50
C GLU A 346 -30.24 -17.75 -7.50
N ALA A 347 -29.09 -17.06 -7.37
CA ALA A 347 -28.06 -17.44 -6.41
C ALA A 347 -28.58 -17.41 -4.97
N LYS A 348 -29.34 -16.36 -4.60
CA LYS A 348 -29.86 -16.19 -3.24
C LYS A 348 -31.01 -17.16 -2.93
N GLN A 349 -31.97 -17.28 -3.83
CA GLN A 349 -33.21 -18.05 -3.61
C GLN A 349 -32.97 -19.55 -3.74
N HIS A 350 -32.21 -19.99 -4.74
CA HIS A 350 -32.07 -21.41 -5.06
C HIS A 350 -30.76 -22.04 -4.61
N GLN A 351 -29.70 -21.24 -4.42
CA GLN A 351 -28.38 -21.74 -4.00
C GLN A 351 -28.00 -21.29 -2.58
N ASN A 352 -28.88 -20.56 -1.88
CA ASN A 352 -28.67 -20.07 -0.51
C ASN A 352 -27.32 -19.32 -0.37
N VAL A 353 -27.00 -18.51 -1.40
CA VAL A 353 -25.94 -17.51 -1.36
C VAL A 353 -26.44 -16.32 -0.54
N LYS A 354 -25.62 -15.79 0.37
CA LYS A 354 -25.95 -14.64 1.23
C LYS A 354 -25.50 -13.32 0.63
N PHE A 355 -24.32 -13.29 0.05
CA PHE A 355 -23.69 -12.09 -0.50
C PHE A 355 -23.30 -12.30 -1.96
N VAL A 356 -23.59 -11.32 -2.81
CA VAL A 356 -23.09 -11.29 -4.18
C VAL A 356 -22.34 -9.99 -4.38
N TYR A 357 -21.12 -10.10 -4.88
CA TYR A 357 -20.24 -9.02 -5.23
C TYR A 357 -19.93 -9.10 -6.72
N VAL A 358 -19.58 -7.96 -7.29
CA VAL A 358 -19.09 -7.87 -8.66
C VAL A 358 -17.75 -7.16 -8.62
N TRP A 359 -16.80 -7.59 -9.43
CA TRP A 359 -15.53 -6.89 -9.61
C TRP A 359 -15.73 -5.70 -10.55
N PRO A 360 -15.28 -4.48 -10.20
CA PRO A 360 -15.12 -3.40 -11.18
C PRO A 360 -13.65 -2.95 -11.28
N CYS A 361 -13.25 -2.45 -12.45
CA CYS A 361 -12.03 -1.65 -12.61
C CYS A 361 -12.38 -0.26 -13.19
N SER A 362 -12.76 0.67 -12.30
CA SER A 362 -13.26 1.99 -12.67
C SER A 362 -12.21 3.11 -12.65
N SER A 363 -10.96 2.85 -12.27
CA SER A 363 -9.94 3.90 -12.16
C SER A 363 -8.52 3.37 -12.40
N TRP A 364 -7.95 3.69 -13.55
CA TRP A 364 -6.58 3.36 -13.94
C TRP A 364 -5.51 4.28 -13.31
N LEU A 365 -5.92 5.29 -12.54
CA LEU A 365 -5.07 6.42 -12.13
C LEU A 365 -4.68 6.47 -10.64
N LEU A 366 -5.25 5.62 -9.79
CA LEU A 366 -5.02 5.71 -8.34
C LEU A 366 -4.28 4.48 -7.83
N GLY A 367 -2.95 4.59 -7.78
CA GLY A 367 -2.14 3.76 -6.89
C GLY A 367 -2.71 3.84 -5.48
N TRP A 368 -3.13 2.70 -4.94
CA TRP A 368 -3.58 2.56 -3.55
C TRP A 368 -4.57 3.63 -3.05
N SER A 369 -5.67 3.90 -3.76
CA SER A 369 -6.84 4.47 -3.10
C SER A 369 -8.17 4.11 -3.77
N LYS A 370 -8.99 3.36 -3.01
CA LYS A 370 -10.44 3.16 -3.18
C LYS A 370 -10.92 2.69 -4.56
N THR A 371 -10.84 1.39 -4.80
CA THR A 371 -11.98 0.66 -5.40
C THR A 371 -12.97 0.35 -4.27
N SER A 372 -13.74 1.36 -3.84
CA SER A 372 -14.91 1.09 -2.99
C SER A 372 -16.02 0.57 -3.90
N CYS A 373 -16.49 -0.66 -3.67
CA CYS A 373 -17.79 -1.08 -4.15
C CYS A 373 -18.81 -0.02 -3.71
N TYR A 374 -19.48 0.63 -4.66
CA TYR A 374 -20.62 1.48 -4.35
C TYR A 374 -21.70 0.59 -3.74
N ARG A 375 -21.96 0.74 -2.44
CA ARG A 375 -23.22 0.30 -1.85
C ARG A 375 -24.31 1.15 -2.51
N HIS A 376 -25.00 0.60 -3.51
CA HIS A 376 -26.32 1.10 -3.82
C HIS A 376 -27.19 0.82 -2.59
N GLY A 377 -27.68 1.90 -2.01
CA GLY A 377 -28.77 1.83 -1.04
C GLY A 377 -29.93 1.06 -1.67
N THR A 378 -30.60 0.31 -0.81
CA THR A 378 -31.97 -0.18 -0.98
C THR A 378 -32.78 0.74 -1.90
N LEU A 379 -33.26 0.18 -3.01
CA LEU A 379 -34.48 0.63 -3.66
C LEU A 379 -35.66 0.46 -2.70
#